data_AF-A0A515CW68-F1
#
_entry.id   AF-A0A515CW68-F1
#
_cell.length_a   1.000
_cell.length_b   1.000
_cell.length_c   1.000
_cell.angle_alpha   90.00
_cell.angle_beta   90.00
_cell.angle_gamma   90.00
#
_symmetry.space_group_name_H-M   'P 1'
#
loop_
_entity.id
_entity.type
_entity.pdbx_description
1 polymer ?
#
loop_
_entity_poly.entity_id
_entity_poly.type
_entity_poly.pdbx_seq_one_letter_code
_entity_poly.pdbx_strand_id
1 'polypeptide(L)' 'MRIPMNVLHLAKEIERELISSDRPEFTLFQRYEASSEGQRKVLVLSMIGKLIEMDRRLRMKAPC' A
#
# COMPACT_ATOMS: atom_id res chain seq x y z
N MET A 1 16.04 -7.67 9.17
CA MET A 1 14.88 -6.93 9.73
C MET A 1 13.63 -7.78 9.55
N ARG A 2 12.95 -8.20 10.63
CA ARG A 2 11.65 -8.89 10.52
C ARG A 2 10.61 -7.85 10.11
N ILE A 3 10.03 -8.00 8.93
CA ILE A 3 8.85 -7.23 8.54
C ILE A 3 7.72 -7.67 9.49
N PRO A 4 7.07 -6.75 10.23
CA PRO A 4 5.95 -7.13 11.09
C PRO A 4 4.89 -7.82 10.22
N MET A 5 4.38 -8.98 10.66
CA MET A 5 3.31 -9.74 9.97
C MET A 5 2.12 -8.86 9.55
N ASN A 6 1.88 -7.77 10.29
CA ASN A 6 0.85 -6.78 10.00
C ASN A 6 1.06 -6.03 8.66
N VAL A 7 2.31 -5.75 8.28
CA VAL A 7 2.63 -5.00 7.05
C VAL A 7 2.34 -5.82 5.80
N LEU A 8 2.66 -7.12 5.79
CA LEU A 8 2.46 -7.97 4.62
C LEU A 8 0.97 -8.19 4.33
N HIS A 9 0.16 -8.38 5.37
CA HIS A 9 -1.28 -8.52 5.24
C HIS A 9 -1.90 -7.22 4.70
N LEU A 10 -1.52 -6.08 5.29
CA LEU A 10 -2.02 -4.77 4.91
C LEU A 10 -1.61 -4.40 3.48
N ALA A 11 -0.40 -4.76 3.04
CA ALA A 11 0.05 -4.55 1.66
C ALA A 11 -0.83 -5.31 0.64
N LYS A 12 -1.30 -6.52 0.96
CA LYS A 12 -2.23 -7.28 0.10
C LYS A 12 -3.63 -6.68 0.09
N GLU A 13 -4.07 -6.08 1.19
CA GLU A 13 -5.33 -5.34 1.21
C GLU A 13 -5.24 -4.06 0.38
N ILE A 14 -4.15 -3.32 0.51
CA ILE A 14 -3.89 -2.12 -0.31
C ILE A 14 -3.82 -2.51 -1.79
N GLU A 15 -3.14 -3.60 -2.15
CA GLU A 15 -3.12 -4.07 -3.54
C GLU A 15 -4.52 -4.40 -4.07
N ARG A 16 -5.37 -5.02 -3.25
CA ARG A 16 -6.77 -5.27 -3.63
C ARG A 16 -7.50 -3.97 -3.89
N GLU A 17 -7.42 -3.01 -2.95
CA GLU A 17 -8.05 -1.70 -3.11
C GLU A 17 -7.57 -0.98 -4.38
N LEU A 18 -6.26 -0.96 -4.63
CA LEU A 18 -5.66 -0.34 -5.82
C LEU A 18 -6.14 -0.95 -7.14
N ILE A 19 -6.56 -2.21 -7.15
CA ILE A 19 -7.03 -2.92 -8.35
C ILE A 19 -8.55 -2.83 -8.50
N SER A 20 -9.30 -2.90 -7.40
CA SER A 20 -10.75 -3.05 -7.43
C SER A 20 -11.54 -1.75 -7.28
N SER A 21 -10.91 -0.69 -6.78
CA SER A 21 -11.57 0.56 -6.45
C SER A 21 -11.53 1.55 -7.62
N ASP A 22 -12.62 2.30 -7.79
CA ASP A 22 -12.69 3.38 -8.79
C ASP A 22 -11.85 4.60 -8.37
N ARG A 23 -11.76 4.84 -7.05
CA ARG A 23 -10.97 5.92 -6.43
C ARG A 23 -10.17 5.41 -5.23
N PRO A 24 -9.20 4.51 -5.45
CA PRO A 24 -8.46 3.87 -4.36
C PRO A 24 -7.74 4.88 -3.46
N GLU A 25 -7.29 6.00 -4.02
CA GLU A 25 -6.64 7.07 -3.25
C GLU A 25 -7.56 7.66 -2.18
N PHE A 26 -8.86 7.79 -2.48
CA PHE A 26 -9.84 8.31 -1.55
C PHE A 26 -10.16 7.28 -0.46
N THR A 27 -10.40 6.02 -0.83
CA THR A 27 -10.65 4.96 0.16
C THR A 27 -9.47 4.77 1.10
N LEU A 28 -8.24 4.77 0.57
CA LEU A 28 -7.03 4.64 1.38
C LEU A 28 -6.84 5.86 2.30
N PHE A 29 -7.18 7.07 1.83
CA PHE A 29 -7.16 8.27 2.66
C PHE A 29 -8.19 8.23 3.79
N GLN A 30 -9.43 7.82 3.51
CA GLN A 30 -10.44 7.63 4.54
C GLN A 30 -10.02 6.58 5.58
N ARG A 31 -9.40 5.48 5.14
CA ARG A 31 -8.85 4.46 6.03
C ARG A 31 -7.73 5.02 6.91
N TYR A 32 -6.90 5.91 6.38
CA TYR A 32 -5.89 6.63 7.16
C TYR A 32 -6.53 7.53 8.22
N GLU A 33 -7.53 8.31 7.86
CA GLU A 33 -8.23 9.19 8.80
C GLU A 33 -8.88 8.41 9.95
N ALA A 34 -9.50 7.27 9.63
CA ALA A 34 -10.14 6.39 10.62
C ALA A 34 -9.17 5.55 11.47
N SER A 35 -7.89 5.49 11.11
CA SER A 35 -6.88 4.67 11.81
C SER A 35 -6.33 5.36 13.06
N SER A 36 -6.04 4.58 14.11
CA SER A 36 -5.25 5.05 15.27
C SER A 36 -3.81 5.42 14.88
N GLU A 37 -3.10 6.19 15.71
CA GLU A 37 -1.74 6.65 15.40
C GLU A 37 -0.77 5.49 15.08
N GLY A 38 -0.82 4.40 15.86
CA GLY A 38 -0.01 3.21 15.61
C GLY A 38 -0.34 2.52 14.28
N GLN A 39 -1.63 2.45 13.94
CA GLN A 39 -2.08 1.86 12.68
C GLN A 39 -1.78 2.75 11.47
N ARG A 40 -1.87 4.08 11.61
CA ARG A 40 -1.51 5.05 10.56
C ARG A 40 -0.09 4.85 10.07
N LYS A 41 0.87 4.66 10.98
CA LYS A 41 2.28 4.40 10.62
C LYS A 41 2.41 3.14 9.78
N VAL A 42 1.76 2.04 10.18
CA VAL A 42 1.79 0.77 9.44
C VAL A 42 1.11 0.90 8.07
N LEU A 43 -0.01 1.62 7.99
CA LEU A 43 -0.74 1.87 6.75
C LEU A 43 0.11 2.67 5.75
N VAL A 44 0.67 3.80 6.18
CA VAL A 44 1.52 4.64 5.33
C VAL A 44 2.75 3.87 4.84
N LEU A 45 3.43 3.14 5.73
CA LEU A 45 4.58 2.32 5.33
C LEU A 45 4.19 1.24 4.31
N SER A 46 3.01 0.64 4.45
CA SER A 46 2.52 -0.37 3.51
C SER A 46 2.16 0.25 2.15
N MET A 47 1.56 1.44 2.13
CA MET A 47 1.27 2.20 0.89
C MET A 47 2.56 2.58 0.16
N ILE A 48 3.56 3.11 0.88
CA ILE A 48 4.88 3.46 0.31
C ILE A 48 5.55 2.21 -0.24
N GLY A 49 5.56 1.11 0.52
CA GLY A 49 6.11 -0.16 0.07
C GLY A 49 5.49 -0.65 -1.22
N LYS A 50 4.15 -0.51 -1.36
CA LYS A 50 3.44 -0.92 -2.58
C LYS A 50 3.76 -0.01 -3.76
N LEU A 51 3.87 1.30 -3.56
CA LEU A 51 4.28 2.24 -4.60
C LEU A 51 5.67 1.89 -5.15
N ILE A 52 6.64 1.64 -4.27
CA ILE A 52 8.01 1.23 -4.66
C ILE A 52 7.98 -0.08 -5.45
N GLU A 53 7.18 -1.06 -5.01
CA GLU A 53 7.04 -2.35 -5.68
C GLU A 53 6.48 -2.19 -7.11
N MET A 54 5.41 -1.40 -7.27
CA MET A 54 4.79 -1.12 -8.57
C MET A 54 5.75 -0.39 -9.50
N ASP A 55 6.45 0.63 -9.00
CA ASP A 55 7.45 1.40 -9.74
C ASP A 55 8.62 0.52 -10.20
N ARG A 56 9.12 -0.39 -9.35
CA ARG A 56 10.12 -1.40 -9.76
C ARG A 56 9.59 -2.33 -10.85
N ARG A 57 8.34 -2.80 -10.75
CA ARG A 57 7.71 -3.64 -11.78
C ARG A 57 7.57 -2.91 -13.11
N LEU A 58 7.20 -1.63 -13.10
CA LEU A 58 7.11 -0.80 -14.31
C LEU A 58 8.48 -0.62 -14.96
N ARG A 59 9.53 -0.31 -14.19
CA ARG A 59 10.89 -0.21 -14.70
C ARG A 59 11.42 -1.51 -15.31
N MET A 60 11.06 -2.67 -14.75
CA MET A 60 11.44 -3.97 -15.33
C MET A 60 10.66 -4.34 -16.60
N LYS A 61 9.49 -3.72 -16.83
CA LYS A 61 8.63 -3.97 -17.99
C LYS A 61 8.84 -3.00 -19.15
N ALA A 62 9.54 -1.89 -18.93
CA ALA A 62 9.87 -0.96 -20.00
C ALA A 62 10.90 -1.61 -20.93
N PRO A 63 10.59 -1.84 -22.22
CA PRO A 63 11.60 -2.28 -23.17
C PRO A 63 12.59 -1.13 -23.38
N CYS A 64 13.89 -1.43 -23.30
CA CYS A 64 14.96 -0.53 -23.72
C CYS A 64 14.82 -0.14 -25.19
#